data_AF-A0A7V6L6C0-F1
#
_entry.id   AF-A0A7V6L6C0-F1
#
_cell.length_a   1.000
_cell.length_b   1.000
_cell.length_c   1.000
_cell.angle_alpha   90.00
_cell.angle_beta   90.00
_cell.angle_gamma   90.00
#
_symmetry.space_group_name_H-M   'P 1'
#
loop_
_entity.id
_entity.type
_entity.pdbx_description
1 polymer ?
#
loop_
_entity_poly.entity_id
_entity_poly.type
_entity_poly.pdbx_seq_one_letter_code
_entity_poly.pdbx_strand_id
1 'polypeptide(L)'
;MSKSKETERILKLLEEKKITSEEAKKLLDTLSEEYDKESSDKDNAKWDNYNAPDNIFEKYEGMGEDIKDAIAEKMRGKYSDLGEDIRKSVLAGISNIKNNILESLSSDIDNGINSDCSSAMKREYELVNGANIKIKGVNSCVNIKRGTGDKVILSVSVSPFDYDVIKEILEIEYSKDCLDISVEDSYRAGVTITLFLPDMEYGDIEINTTNGSVNITDVKCTRIMLASSNGQLTVKRCTGSTLKVETSNGQVRTEGNNFDNSVIVKSTNGSLISKTDISKMIHMETTNGSVRLYSSYARSFKAETTNGSLLFDRLHPYQAENEFLIRGETTNGSTTVNINYNFGAVFECSAGKHGSIRLGSNLKAQSVERNMQGRIIYAKGESRYAYKSDIIAAAEIKTDHGQIKMDFV
;
A
#
# COMPACT_ATOMS: atom_id res chain seq x y z
N MET A 1 -10.84 46.56 11.46
CA MET A 1 -9.59 46.25 10.70
C MET A 1 -9.69 44.81 10.23
N SER A 2 -8.87 44.30 9.31
CA SER A 2 -8.99 42.89 8.90
C SER A 2 -8.56 41.97 10.05
N LYS A 3 -9.40 40.98 10.41
CA LYS A 3 -9.14 39.91 11.40
C LYS A 3 -7.72 39.34 11.29
N SER A 4 -7.19 39.25 10.07
CA SER A 4 -5.83 38.78 9.78
C SER A 4 -4.74 39.64 10.45
N LYS A 5 -4.89 40.98 10.44
CA LYS A 5 -3.86 41.90 10.96
C LYS A 5 -3.80 41.92 12.49
N GLU A 6 -4.93 41.75 13.18
CA GLU A 6 -4.99 41.71 14.64
C GLU A 6 -4.51 40.35 15.17
N THR A 7 -4.89 39.26 14.50
CA THR A 7 -4.41 37.89 14.77
C THR A 7 -2.88 37.80 14.60
N GLU A 8 -2.33 38.35 13.51
CA GLU A 8 -0.86 38.40 13.28
C GLU A 8 -0.13 39.19 14.37
N ARG A 9 -0.73 40.26 14.89
CA ARG A 9 -0.12 41.08 15.93
C ARG A 9 -0.06 40.36 17.28
N ILE A 10 -1.08 39.58 17.62
CA ILE A 10 -1.12 38.76 18.84
C ILE A 10 -0.09 37.61 18.74
N LEU A 11 0.01 36.94 17.59
CA LEU A 11 1.01 35.90 17.37
C LEU A 11 2.44 36.46 17.44
N LYS A 12 2.67 37.67 16.94
CA LYS A 12 3.98 38.34 17.05
C LYS A 12 4.35 38.71 18.49
N LEU A 13 3.37 39.11 19.31
CA LEU A 13 3.60 39.37 20.75
C LEU A 13 3.90 38.09 21.55
N LEU A 14 3.31 36.95 21.15
CA LEU A 14 3.63 35.64 21.69
C LEU A 14 5.05 35.20 21.31
N GLU A 15 5.45 35.43 20.05
CA GLU A 15 6.81 35.13 19.55
C GLU A 15 7.88 35.96 20.26
N GLU A 16 7.58 37.23 20.53
CA GLU A 16 8.43 38.13 21.35
C GLU A 16 8.40 37.79 22.86
N LYS A 17 7.67 36.74 23.28
CA LYS A 17 7.46 36.31 24.69
C LYS A 17 6.93 37.40 25.63
N LYS A 18 6.25 38.41 25.08
CA LYS A 18 5.65 39.50 25.87
C LYS A 18 4.31 39.12 26.48
N ILE A 19 3.69 38.05 25.97
CA ILE A 19 2.45 37.45 26.48
C ILE A 19 2.62 35.94 26.55
N THR A 20 1.86 35.29 27.44
CA THR A 20 1.85 33.83 27.57
C THR A 20 0.89 33.18 26.56
N SER A 21 1.03 31.88 26.31
CA SER A 21 0.17 31.16 25.36
C SER A 21 -1.31 31.17 25.76
N GLU A 22 -1.59 31.20 27.06
CA GLU A 22 -2.96 31.27 27.59
C GLU A 22 -3.59 32.65 27.40
N GLU A 23 -2.80 33.72 27.56
CA GLU A 23 -3.25 35.09 27.31
C GLU A 23 -3.48 35.36 25.83
N ALA A 24 -2.59 34.86 24.95
CA ALA A 24 -2.77 34.97 23.51
C ALA A 24 -4.05 34.23 23.05
N LYS A 25 -4.33 33.07 23.64
CA LYS A 25 -5.54 32.29 23.34
C LYS A 25 -6.81 33.05 23.75
N LYS A 26 -6.85 33.61 24.97
CA LYS A 26 -8.00 34.44 25.41
C LYS A 26 -8.25 35.63 24.49
N LEU A 27 -7.19 36.34 24.08
CA LEU A 27 -7.32 37.50 23.19
C LEU A 27 -7.83 37.11 21.80
N LEU A 28 -7.43 35.95 21.29
CA LEU A 28 -7.94 35.40 20.03
C LEU A 28 -9.40 34.96 20.11
N ASP A 29 -9.78 34.33 21.24
CA ASP A 29 -11.16 33.88 21.48
C ASP A 29 -12.12 35.09 21.61
N THR A 30 -11.70 36.17 22.30
CA THR A 30 -12.49 37.41 22.38
C THR A 30 -12.64 38.10 21.01
N LEU A 31 -11.59 38.08 20.18
CA LEU A 31 -11.63 38.57 18.80
C LEU A 31 -12.54 37.73 17.89
N SER A 32 -12.79 36.45 18.17
CA SER A 32 -13.83 35.70 17.45
C SER A 32 -15.23 36.12 17.87
N GLU A 33 -15.47 36.32 19.16
CA GLU A 33 -16.80 36.64 19.70
C GLU A 33 -17.29 38.05 19.34
N GLU A 34 -16.39 39.03 19.17
CA GLU A 34 -16.77 40.41 18.79
C GLU A 34 -17.20 40.54 17.33
N TYR A 35 -16.61 39.77 16.40
CA TYR A 35 -17.01 39.80 14.98
C TYR A 35 -18.26 38.96 14.69
N ASP A 36 -18.55 37.94 15.51
CA ASP A 36 -19.77 37.11 15.37
C ASP A 36 -21.04 37.85 15.82
N LYS A 37 -20.93 39.01 16.50
CA LYS A 37 -22.06 39.87 16.89
C LYS A 37 -22.49 40.86 15.80
N GLU A 38 -21.68 41.14 14.78
CA GLU A 38 -22.02 42.11 13.73
C GLU A 38 -22.78 41.50 12.53
N SER A 39 -22.97 40.18 12.46
CA SER A 39 -23.66 39.52 11.33
C SER A 39 -25.03 38.91 11.66
N SER A 40 -25.59 39.14 12.85
CA SER A 40 -26.86 38.54 13.29
C SER A 40 -27.94 39.59 13.58
N ASP A 41 -28.32 40.39 12.58
CA ASP A 41 -29.55 41.17 12.60
C ASP A 41 -30.31 40.96 11.28
N LYS A 42 -30.93 39.77 11.17
CA LYS A 42 -32.25 39.57 10.54
C LYS A 42 -32.70 38.13 10.70
N ASP A 43 -33.98 38.01 11.00
CA ASP A 43 -34.83 36.83 10.91
C ASP A 43 -34.79 35.85 12.10
N ASN A 44 -35.24 36.38 13.24
CA ASN A 44 -35.89 35.60 14.30
C ASN A 44 -37.24 35.05 13.80
N ALA A 45 -37.32 33.74 13.54
CA ALA A 45 -38.56 32.99 13.60
C ALA A 45 -38.32 31.62 14.26
N LYS A 46 -39.06 31.40 15.36
CA LYS A 46 -39.04 30.28 16.30
C LYS A 46 -38.84 28.88 15.69
N TRP A 47 -38.04 28.06 16.37
CA TRP A 47 -38.26 26.61 16.44
C TRP A 47 -37.90 26.09 17.84
N ASP A 48 -38.87 26.11 18.74
CA ASP A 48 -38.89 25.23 19.90
C ASP A 48 -39.25 23.81 19.43
N ASN A 49 -38.72 22.81 20.13
CA ASN A 49 -38.85 21.36 19.92
C ASN A 49 -38.03 20.73 18.78
N TYR A 50 -36.85 20.27 19.15
CA TYR A 50 -36.28 19.05 18.58
C TYR A 50 -35.78 18.16 19.74
N ASN A 51 -36.54 17.13 20.07
CA ASN A 51 -36.02 16.00 20.85
C ASN A 51 -35.16 15.17 19.89
N ALA A 52 -33.88 15.00 20.23
CA ALA A 52 -33.06 13.99 19.56
C ALA A 52 -33.75 12.63 19.74
N PRO A 53 -33.86 11.79 18.70
CA PRO A 53 -34.46 10.46 18.87
C PRO A 53 -33.58 9.65 19.83
N ASP A 54 -34.18 9.23 20.96
CA ASP A 54 -33.53 8.53 22.08
C ASP A 54 -32.80 7.23 21.65
N ASN A 55 -33.13 6.69 20.48
CA ASN A 55 -32.63 5.40 19.99
C ASN A 55 -31.18 5.40 19.45
N ILE A 56 -30.47 6.54 19.44
CA ILE A 56 -29.05 6.59 18.99
C ILE A 56 -28.09 6.17 20.12
N PHE A 57 -28.49 6.33 21.39
CA PHE A 57 -27.63 6.11 22.55
C PHE A 57 -27.98 4.87 23.38
N GLU A 58 -29.12 4.21 23.10
CA GLU A 58 -29.54 2.98 23.81
C GLU A 58 -28.54 1.82 23.68
N LYS A 59 -27.65 1.82 22.68
CA LYS A 59 -26.69 0.72 22.46
C LYS A 59 -25.32 0.91 23.12
N TYR A 60 -25.17 1.91 23.99
CA TYR A 60 -23.92 2.23 24.69
C TYR A 60 -24.19 2.50 26.17
N GLU A 61 -24.58 1.46 26.92
CA GLU A 61 -24.43 1.47 28.37
C GLU A 61 -22.93 1.40 28.71
N GLY A 62 -22.41 2.43 29.38
CA GLY A 62 -21.01 2.54 29.80
C GLY A 62 -20.25 3.76 29.27
N MET A 63 -20.85 4.56 28.38
CA MET A 63 -20.27 5.83 27.93
C MET A 63 -20.74 6.96 28.85
N GLY A 64 -19.82 7.58 29.61
CA GLY A 64 -20.12 8.61 30.61
C GLY A 64 -20.89 9.80 30.03
N GLU A 65 -21.82 10.36 30.80
CA GLU A 65 -22.70 11.46 30.38
C GLU A 65 -21.92 12.67 29.83
N ASP A 66 -20.78 13.01 30.45
CA ASP A 66 -19.92 14.12 30.03
C ASP A 66 -19.41 14.00 28.58
N ILE A 67 -19.18 12.76 28.11
CA ILE A 67 -18.72 12.49 26.73
C ILE A 67 -19.89 12.60 25.75
N LYS A 68 -21.09 12.19 26.16
CA LYS A 68 -22.30 12.33 25.35
C LYS A 68 -22.65 13.81 25.16
N ASP A 69 -22.56 14.59 26.23
CA ASP A 69 -22.85 16.02 26.22
C ASP A 69 -21.79 16.81 25.43
N ALA A 70 -20.50 16.51 25.59
CA ALA A 70 -19.44 17.18 24.83
C ALA A 70 -19.51 16.92 23.31
N ILE A 71 -19.97 15.73 22.90
CA ILE A 71 -20.16 15.39 21.48
C ILE A 71 -21.42 16.06 20.95
N ALA A 72 -22.51 16.06 21.71
CA ALA A 72 -23.77 16.71 21.33
C ALA A 72 -23.61 18.24 21.21
N GLU A 73 -22.88 18.86 22.14
CA GLU A 73 -22.66 20.30 22.20
C GLU A 73 -21.76 20.78 21.05
N LYS A 74 -20.67 20.05 20.74
CA LYS A 74 -19.82 20.34 19.56
C LYS A 74 -20.52 20.12 18.22
N MET A 75 -21.49 19.21 18.16
CA MET A 75 -22.27 18.92 16.95
C MET A 75 -23.46 19.87 16.75
N ARG A 76 -23.91 20.58 17.80
CA ARG A 76 -24.98 21.58 17.71
C ARG A 76 -24.54 22.86 16.99
N GLY A 77 -23.28 23.29 17.18
CA GLY A 77 -22.79 24.58 16.68
C GLY A 77 -22.26 24.61 15.24
N LYS A 78 -22.03 23.46 14.57
CA LYS A 78 -21.36 23.42 13.26
C LYS A 78 -22.16 22.80 12.11
N TYR A 79 -23.40 22.37 12.36
CA TYR A 79 -24.22 21.65 11.38
C TYR A 79 -25.70 22.09 11.39
N SER A 80 -25.99 23.32 11.85
CA SER A 80 -27.35 23.89 11.86
C SER A 80 -27.92 24.09 10.46
N ASP A 81 -27.07 24.34 9.47
CA ASP A 81 -27.50 24.75 8.11
C ASP A 81 -27.50 23.58 7.11
N LEU A 82 -27.27 22.36 7.59
CA LEU A 82 -27.14 21.17 6.75
C LEU A 82 -28.43 20.35 6.78
N GLY A 83 -29.05 20.18 5.60
CA GLY A 83 -30.30 19.44 5.43
C GLY A 83 -30.26 18.00 5.97
N GLU A 84 -31.41 17.53 6.45
CA GLU A 84 -31.60 16.26 7.19
C GLU A 84 -31.00 15.03 6.48
N ASP A 85 -31.10 14.98 5.15
CA ASP A 85 -30.62 13.85 4.33
C ASP A 85 -29.09 13.83 4.17
N ILE A 86 -28.47 15.01 4.13
CA ILE A 86 -27.01 15.14 4.09
C ILE A 86 -26.46 14.79 5.48
N ARG A 87 -27.14 15.21 6.54
CA ARG A 87 -26.75 14.90 7.92
C ARG A 87 -26.77 13.40 8.20
N LYS A 88 -27.80 12.67 7.76
CA LYS A 88 -27.86 11.20 7.84
C LYS A 88 -26.74 10.53 7.06
N SER A 89 -26.44 11.01 5.86
CA SER A 89 -25.39 10.43 5.01
C SER A 89 -23.97 10.70 5.55
N VAL A 90 -23.73 11.88 6.13
CA VAL A 90 -22.46 12.25 6.76
C VAL A 90 -22.27 11.48 8.08
N LEU A 91 -23.31 11.31 8.88
CA LEU A 91 -23.25 10.48 10.10
C LEU A 91 -22.99 9.01 9.79
N ALA A 92 -23.65 8.46 8.75
CA ALA A 92 -23.38 7.11 8.25
C ALA A 92 -21.96 6.98 7.66
N GLY A 93 -21.43 8.05 7.07
CA GLY A 93 -20.04 8.11 6.59
C GLY A 93 -19.02 8.16 7.74
N ILE A 94 -19.28 8.94 8.79
CA ILE A 94 -18.37 9.10 9.94
C ILE A 94 -18.36 7.86 10.84
N SER A 95 -19.47 7.14 10.97
CA SER A 95 -19.48 5.83 11.64
C SER A 95 -18.58 4.81 10.94
N ASN A 96 -18.44 4.91 9.61
CA ASN A 96 -17.56 4.05 8.81
C ASN A 96 -16.09 4.50 8.81
N ILE A 97 -15.77 5.69 9.32
CA ILE A 97 -14.41 6.25 9.37
C ILE A 97 -13.70 5.93 10.71
N LYS A 98 -14.40 5.31 11.67
CA LYS A 98 -13.93 5.18 13.06
C LYS A 98 -12.69 4.31 13.31
N ASN A 99 -12.14 3.61 12.30
CA ASN A 99 -10.96 2.75 12.51
C ASN A 99 -9.67 3.25 11.83
N ASN A 100 -9.72 3.97 10.71
CA ASN A 100 -8.50 4.29 9.94
C ASN A 100 -7.78 5.58 10.39
N ILE A 101 -8.47 6.51 11.08
CA ILE A 101 -7.85 7.76 11.56
C ILE A 101 -7.24 7.59 12.96
N LEU A 102 -7.75 6.66 13.77
CA LEU A 102 -7.20 6.37 15.09
C LEU A 102 -5.91 5.55 14.99
N GLU A 103 -5.81 4.65 14.00
CA GLU A 103 -4.58 3.88 13.74
C GLU A 103 -3.42 4.75 13.22
N SER A 104 -3.68 5.80 12.43
CA SER A 104 -2.64 6.70 11.92
C SER A 104 -2.06 7.65 12.98
N LEU A 105 -2.69 7.73 14.16
CA LEU A 105 -2.21 8.47 15.33
C LEU A 105 -1.59 7.56 16.40
N SER A 106 -1.61 6.24 16.18
CA SER A 106 -1.11 5.23 17.13
C SER A 106 0.32 4.76 16.85
N SER A 107 0.98 5.31 15.81
CA SER A 107 2.32 4.85 15.40
C SER A 107 3.44 5.23 16.36
N ASP A 108 3.17 6.01 17.41
CA ASP A 108 4.18 6.48 18.37
C ASP A 108 3.85 6.17 19.85
N ILE A 109 3.03 5.15 20.14
CA ILE A 109 2.81 4.70 21.53
C ILE A 109 3.21 3.23 21.65
N ASP A 110 4.48 3.01 21.94
CA ASP A 110 4.94 1.79 22.58
C ASP A 110 4.40 1.79 24.02
N ASN A 111 3.44 0.91 24.31
CA ASN A 111 3.23 0.34 25.63
C ASN A 111 2.20 -0.79 25.56
N GLY A 112 2.59 -1.94 26.09
CA GLY A 112 1.74 -3.11 26.23
C GLY A 112 0.43 -2.77 26.94
N ILE A 113 -0.66 -2.87 26.20
CA ILE A 113 -2.01 -2.93 26.73
C ILE A 113 -2.71 -4.05 25.97
N ASN A 114 -3.01 -5.14 26.70
CA ASN A 114 -4.10 -6.05 26.38
C ASN A 114 -5.34 -5.19 26.14
N SER A 115 -5.64 -4.89 24.88
CA SER A 115 -6.89 -4.29 24.46
C SER A 115 -7.78 -5.43 24.00
N ASP A 116 -8.78 -5.71 24.82
CA ASP A 116 -9.86 -6.63 24.53
C ASP A 116 -10.43 -6.41 23.13
N CYS A 117 -10.24 -7.40 22.26
CA CYS A 117 -10.99 -7.51 21.03
C CYS A 117 -12.15 -8.48 21.32
N SER A 118 -13.24 -7.94 21.86
CA SER A 118 -14.43 -8.69 22.28
C SER A 118 -15.30 -9.21 21.12
N SER A 119 -14.86 -9.06 19.87
CA SER A 119 -15.60 -9.45 18.66
C SER A 119 -14.72 -10.13 17.59
N ALA A 120 -13.96 -11.16 17.99
CA ALA A 120 -13.26 -12.04 17.05
C ALA A 120 -13.22 -13.49 17.56
N MET A 121 -13.45 -14.44 16.66
CA MET A 121 -13.27 -15.87 16.92
C MET A 121 -11.78 -16.21 16.90
N LYS A 122 -11.26 -16.72 18.01
CA LYS A 122 -9.86 -17.13 18.14
C LYS A 122 -9.73 -18.65 18.21
N ARG A 123 -8.76 -19.21 17.48
CA ARG A 123 -8.36 -20.64 17.54
C ARG A 123 -6.84 -20.75 17.53
N GLU A 124 -6.34 -21.79 18.17
CA GLU A 124 -4.90 -22.09 18.25
C GLU A 124 -4.60 -23.42 17.57
N TYR A 125 -3.48 -23.47 16.84
CA TYR A 125 -3.00 -24.65 16.11
C TYR A 125 -1.51 -24.86 16.34
N GLU A 126 -1.03 -26.10 16.22
CA GLU A 126 0.36 -26.50 16.40
C GLU A 126 0.91 -27.09 15.09
N LEU A 127 1.59 -26.25 14.30
CA LEU A 127 2.21 -26.65 13.05
C LEU A 127 3.66 -27.10 13.24
N VAL A 128 4.12 -28.01 12.38
CA VAL A 128 5.54 -28.40 12.30
C VAL A 128 6.31 -27.54 11.30
N ASN A 129 7.63 -27.57 11.41
CA ASN A 129 8.52 -26.86 10.49
C ASN A 129 8.31 -27.39 9.06
N GLY A 130 8.14 -26.49 8.10
CA GLY A 130 7.80 -26.80 6.71
C GLY A 130 6.31 -26.95 6.42
N ALA A 131 5.41 -26.66 7.38
CA ALA A 131 3.98 -26.76 7.16
C ALA A 131 3.47 -25.78 6.08
N ASN A 132 2.47 -26.22 5.31
CA ASN A 132 1.81 -25.43 4.27
C ASN A 132 0.60 -24.68 4.84
N ILE A 133 0.37 -23.47 4.35
CA ILE A 133 -0.78 -22.64 4.74
C ILE A 133 -1.54 -22.24 3.49
N LYS A 134 -2.84 -22.52 3.48
CA LYS A 134 -3.72 -22.20 2.38
C LYS A 134 -4.92 -21.42 2.88
N ILE A 135 -5.22 -20.31 2.22
CA ILE A 135 -6.37 -19.47 2.55
C ILE A 135 -7.12 -19.15 1.27
N LYS A 136 -8.40 -19.51 1.23
CA LYS A 136 -9.32 -19.18 0.15
C LYS A 136 -10.51 -18.44 0.71
N GLY A 137 -10.94 -17.39 0.05
CA GLY A 137 -12.19 -16.75 0.43
C GLY A 137 -12.61 -15.62 -0.48
N VAL A 138 -13.90 -15.33 -0.49
CA VAL A 138 -14.44 -14.15 -1.18
C VAL A 138 -14.48 -13.00 -0.17
N ASN A 139 -14.19 -11.76 -0.62
CA ASN A 139 -14.21 -10.57 0.25
C ASN A 139 -13.38 -10.67 1.54
N SER A 140 -12.35 -11.53 1.52
CA SER A 140 -11.60 -11.88 2.72
C SER A 140 -10.33 -11.04 2.83
N CYS A 141 -10.25 -10.18 3.83
CA CYS A 141 -9.04 -9.46 4.21
C CYS A 141 -8.15 -10.40 5.02
N VAL A 142 -6.93 -10.65 4.54
CA VAL A 142 -6.03 -11.62 5.13
C VAL A 142 -4.77 -10.93 5.65
N ASN A 143 -4.48 -11.08 6.94
CA ASN A 143 -3.30 -10.51 7.59
C ASN A 143 -2.48 -11.63 8.21
N ILE A 144 -1.29 -11.89 7.69
CA ILE A 144 -0.34 -12.83 8.26
C ILE A 144 0.84 -12.04 8.84
N LYS A 145 1.13 -12.27 10.12
CA LYS A 145 2.24 -11.65 10.83
C LYS A 145 2.94 -12.63 11.74
N ARG A 146 4.19 -12.33 12.10
CA ARG A 146 4.90 -13.08 13.13
C ARG A 146 4.18 -12.96 14.49
N GLY A 147 3.95 -14.10 15.13
CA GLY A 147 3.46 -14.23 16.49
C GLY A 147 4.61 -14.35 17.50
N THR A 148 4.33 -14.05 18.76
CA THR A 148 5.29 -14.16 19.87
C THR A 148 5.30 -15.54 20.53
N GLY A 149 4.28 -16.36 20.29
CA GLY A 149 4.15 -17.70 20.87
C GLY A 149 4.54 -18.81 19.91
N ASP A 150 4.60 -20.03 20.44
CA ASP A 150 4.96 -21.25 19.71
C ASP A 150 3.78 -21.85 18.92
N LYS A 151 2.57 -21.31 19.12
CA LYS A 151 1.34 -21.74 18.47
C LYS A 151 0.89 -20.75 17.42
N VAL A 152 0.28 -21.27 16.37
CA VAL A 152 -0.41 -20.45 15.36
C VAL A 152 -1.72 -19.96 15.95
N ILE A 153 -1.93 -18.65 15.98
CA ILE A 153 -3.18 -18.05 16.45
C ILE A 153 -3.96 -17.56 15.23
N LEU A 154 -5.13 -18.15 15.00
CA LEU A 154 -6.10 -17.72 14.01
C LEU A 154 -7.14 -16.84 14.70
N SER A 155 -7.33 -15.62 14.19
CA SER A 155 -8.37 -14.69 14.60
C SER A 155 -9.24 -14.35 13.39
N VAL A 156 -10.53 -14.66 13.47
CA VAL A 156 -11.51 -14.38 12.40
C VAL A 156 -12.59 -13.44 12.92
N SER A 157 -12.91 -12.40 12.16
CA SER A 157 -14.01 -11.48 12.47
C SER A 157 -14.84 -11.14 11.24
N VAL A 158 -16.12 -10.90 11.47
CA VAL A 158 -17.12 -10.47 10.48
C VAL A 158 -17.84 -9.22 10.99
N SER A 159 -18.45 -8.44 10.09
CA SER A 159 -19.18 -7.22 10.45
C SER A 159 -20.62 -7.23 9.92
N PRO A 160 -21.64 -7.14 10.80
CA PRO A 160 -21.56 -7.17 12.26
C PRO A 160 -21.05 -8.53 12.76
N PHE A 161 -20.43 -8.54 13.95
CA PHE A 161 -19.86 -9.77 14.50
C PHE A 161 -20.96 -10.75 14.90
N ASP A 162 -20.91 -11.95 14.32
CA ASP A 162 -21.80 -13.06 14.63
C ASP A 162 -20.98 -14.36 14.58
N TYR A 163 -20.92 -15.04 15.72
CA TYR A 163 -20.11 -16.24 15.88
C TYR A 163 -20.70 -17.46 15.16
N ASP A 164 -22.03 -17.55 15.08
CA ASP A 164 -22.71 -18.66 14.43
C ASP A 164 -22.55 -18.54 12.91
N VAL A 165 -22.62 -17.32 12.38
CA VAL A 165 -22.28 -17.02 10.97
C VAL A 165 -20.84 -17.43 10.67
N ILE A 166 -19.88 -17.10 11.53
CA ILE A 166 -18.46 -17.50 11.30
C ILE A 166 -18.35 -19.03 11.23
N LYS A 167 -19.01 -19.77 12.12
CA LYS A 167 -18.97 -21.25 12.11
C LYS A 167 -19.60 -21.86 10.85
N GLU A 168 -20.62 -21.21 10.29
CA GLU A 168 -21.30 -21.67 9.08
C GLU A 168 -20.43 -21.44 7.84
N ILE A 169 -19.83 -20.25 7.71
CA ILE A 169 -19.08 -19.87 6.50
C ILE A 169 -17.63 -20.35 6.47
N LEU A 170 -17.07 -20.76 7.61
CA LEU A 170 -15.64 -21.03 7.76
C LEU A 170 -15.35 -22.53 7.85
N GLU A 171 -14.75 -23.06 6.80
CA GLU A 171 -14.21 -24.42 6.76
C GLU A 171 -12.72 -24.38 7.07
N ILE A 172 -12.28 -25.20 8.04
CA ILE A 172 -10.86 -25.32 8.40
C ILE A 172 -10.46 -26.78 8.37
N GLU A 173 -9.56 -27.12 7.47
CA GLU A 173 -8.89 -28.42 7.45
C GLU A 173 -7.49 -28.25 8.07
N TYR A 174 -7.24 -29.01 9.13
CA TYR A 174 -6.01 -28.88 9.89
C TYR A 174 -5.33 -30.24 10.07
N SER A 175 -4.03 -30.24 9.80
CA SER A 175 -3.07 -31.27 10.17
C SER A 175 -1.79 -30.60 10.65
N LYS A 176 -0.87 -31.36 11.25
CA LYS A 176 0.42 -30.80 11.68
C LYS A 176 1.23 -30.19 10.54
N ASP A 177 1.05 -30.70 9.32
CA ASP A 177 1.79 -30.31 8.11
C ASP A 177 1.03 -29.31 7.22
N CYS A 178 -0.27 -29.08 7.45
CA CYS A 178 -1.11 -28.27 6.58
C CYS A 178 -2.24 -27.59 7.34
N LEU A 179 -2.45 -26.29 7.09
CA LEU A 179 -3.59 -25.51 7.54
C LEU A 179 -4.29 -24.92 6.32
N ASP A 180 -5.47 -25.45 5.95
CA ASP A 180 -6.34 -24.91 4.91
C ASP A 180 -7.54 -24.21 5.55
N ILE A 181 -7.76 -22.96 5.18
CA ILE A 181 -8.86 -22.11 5.65
C ILE A 181 -9.64 -21.66 4.43
N SER A 182 -10.89 -22.08 4.34
CA SER A 182 -11.79 -21.73 3.26
C SER A 182 -13.00 -20.97 3.80
N VAL A 183 -13.31 -19.82 3.19
CA VAL A 183 -14.53 -19.04 3.45
C VAL A 183 -15.50 -19.30 2.32
N GLU A 184 -16.75 -19.60 2.66
CA GLU A 184 -17.81 -19.91 1.70
C GLU A 184 -18.01 -18.77 0.67
N ASP A 185 -18.06 -19.15 -0.61
CA ASP A 185 -18.17 -18.21 -1.74
C ASP A 185 -19.48 -17.41 -1.76
N SER A 186 -20.53 -17.92 -1.10
CA SER A 186 -21.85 -17.28 -1.04
C SER A 186 -21.86 -16.06 -0.11
N TYR A 187 -20.88 -15.93 0.77
CA TYR A 187 -20.82 -14.87 1.78
C TYR A 187 -20.40 -13.52 1.16
N ARG A 188 -21.31 -12.55 1.23
CA ARG A 188 -21.14 -11.24 0.57
C ARG A 188 -20.49 -10.18 1.45
N ALA A 189 -20.51 -10.34 2.76
CA ALA A 189 -19.92 -9.36 3.66
C ALA A 189 -18.40 -9.59 3.81
N GLY A 190 -17.71 -8.59 4.35
CA GLY A 190 -16.27 -8.66 4.55
C GLY A 190 -15.92 -9.59 5.72
N VAL A 191 -14.97 -10.49 5.48
CA VAL A 191 -14.37 -11.36 6.51
C VAL A 191 -12.93 -10.90 6.74
N THR A 192 -12.52 -10.75 7.99
CA THR A 192 -11.11 -10.48 8.31
C THR A 192 -10.50 -11.71 8.95
N ILE A 193 -9.47 -12.26 8.31
CA ILE A 193 -8.68 -13.40 8.76
C ILE A 193 -7.31 -12.88 9.16
N THR A 194 -6.94 -13.05 10.42
CA THR A 194 -5.60 -12.71 10.92
C THR A 194 -4.92 -13.96 11.46
N LEU A 195 -3.74 -14.28 10.91
CA LEU A 195 -2.87 -15.35 11.39
C LEU A 195 -1.64 -14.75 12.06
N PHE A 196 -1.37 -15.21 13.28
CA PHE A 196 -0.09 -15.01 13.94
C PHE A 196 0.70 -16.31 13.85
N LEU A 197 1.84 -16.27 13.17
CA LEU A 197 2.69 -17.42 12.89
C LEU A 197 3.93 -17.42 13.78
N PRO A 198 4.25 -18.51 14.50
CA PRO A 198 5.51 -18.68 15.21
C PRO A 198 6.75 -18.41 14.32
N ASP A 199 7.89 -18.12 14.95
CA ASP A 199 9.16 -17.92 14.23
C ASP A 199 9.77 -19.26 13.82
N MET A 200 9.31 -19.79 12.70
CA MET A 200 9.74 -21.03 12.06
C MET A 200 9.70 -20.91 10.54
N GLU A 201 10.19 -21.91 9.82
CA GLU A 201 10.18 -21.93 8.36
C GLU A 201 8.94 -22.67 7.85
N TYR A 202 8.12 -22.02 7.02
CA TYR A 202 6.93 -22.62 6.44
C TYR A 202 7.23 -23.20 5.04
N GLY A 203 6.36 -24.08 4.55
CA GLY A 203 6.42 -24.58 3.19
C GLY A 203 5.87 -23.55 2.21
N ASP A 204 4.78 -23.90 1.55
CA ASP A 204 4.00 -23.03 0.67
C ASP A 204 2.95 -22.25 1.45
N ILE A 205 2.88 -20.93 1.22
CA ILE A 205 1.78 -20.07 1.67
C ILE A 205 1.00 -19.61 0.45
N GLU A 206 -0.23 -20.12 0.28
CA GLU A 206 -1.12 -19.81 -0.83
C GLU A 206 -2.34 -19.03 -0.33
N ILE A 207 -2.60 -17.85 -0.89
CA ILE A 207 -3.74 -17.01 -0.51
C ILE A 207 -4.47 -16.54 -1.77
N ASN A 208 -5.74 -16.91 -1.87
CA ASN A 208 -6.61 -16.52 -2.98
C ASN A 208 -7.83 -15.78 -2.43
N THR A 209 -8.00 -14.51 -2.82
CA THR A 209 -9.16 -13.70 -2.40
C THR A 209 -9.68 -12.79 -3.50
N THR A 210 -10.97 -12.50 -3.56
CA THR A 210 -11.49 -11.63 -4.63
C THR A 210 -11.25 -10.14 -4.37
N ASN A 211 -11.69 -9.64 -3.22
CA ASN A 211 -11.74 -8.19 -2.95
C ASN A 211 -10.96 -7.74 -1.72
N GLY A 212 -10.70 -8.64 -0.78
CA GLY A 212 -10.02 -8.27 0.46
C GLY A 212 -8.52 -8.07 0.26
N SER A 213 -7.93 -7.15 1.03
CA SER A 213 -6.49 -6.93 1.02
C SER A 213 -5.75 -8.11 1.64
N VAL A 214 -4.55 -8.40 1.14
CA VAL A 214 -3.66 -9.40 1.74
C VAL A 214 -2.39 -8.73 2.20
N ASN A 215 -2.04 -8.89 3.47
CA ASN A 215 -0.81 -8.39 4.05
C ASN A 215 -0.04 -9.54 4.71
N ILE A 216 1.19 -9.78 4.25
CA ILE A 216 2.11 -10.74 4.87
C ILE A 216 3.34 -9.98 5.35
N THR A 217 3.69 -10.16 6.63
CA THR A 217 4.82 -9.47 7.25
C THR A 217 5.64 -10.40 8.14
N ASP A 218 6.98 -10.35 8.02
CA ASP A 218 7.93 -11.06 8.89
C ASP A 218 7.77 -12.61 8.88
N VAL A 219 7.62 -13.21 7.70
CA VAL A 219 7.43 -14.66 7.54
C VAL A 219 8.61 -15.30 6.80
N LYS A 220 9.04 -16.48 7.26
CA LYS A 220 10.03 -17.33 6.58
C LYS A 220 9.32 -18.51 5.94
N CYS A 221 9.49 -18.72 4.64
CA CYS A 221 8.78 -19.79 3.94
C CYS A 221 9.52 -20.25 2.68
N THR A 222 9.19 -21.42 2.15
CA THR A 222 9.71 -21.83 0.84
C THR A 222 9.15 -20.95 -0.27
N ARG A 223 7.83 -20.78 -0.33
CA ARG A 223 7.19 -19.99 -1.39
C ARG A 223 5.91 -19.30 -0.92
N ILE A 224 5.69 -18.09 -1.43
CA ILE A 224 4.46 -17.33 -1.26
C ILE A 224 3.76 -17.19 -2.61
N MET A 225 2.47 -17.54 -2.67
CA MET A 225 1.61 -17.35 -3.84
C MET A 225 0.36 -16.58 -3.43
N LEU A 226 0.22 -15.34 -3.91
CA LEU A 226 -0.93 -14.49 -3.64
C LEU A 226 -1.70 -14.23 -4.93
N ALA A 227 -3.01 -14.43 -4.92
CA ALA A 227 -3.88 -14.07 -6.02
C ALA A 227 -5.06 -13.24 -5.53
N SER A 228 -5.34 -12.12 -6.21
CA SER A 228 -6.58 -11.39 -5.97
C SER A 228 -7.17 -10.64 -7.15
N SER A 229 -8.49 -10.54 -7.26
CA SER A 229 -9.10 -9.73 -8.32
C SER A 229 -8.89 -8.23 -8.07
N ASN A 230 -9.18 -7.73 -6.87
CA ASN A 230 -9.23 -6.30 -6.55
C ASN A 230 -8.46 -5.90 -5.30
N GLY A 231 -8.09 -6.85 -4.44
CA GLY A 231 -7.45 -6.58 -3.17
C GLY A 231 -6.03 -6.03 -3.32
N GLN A 232 -5.66 -5.05 -2.50
CA GLN A 232 -4.26 -4.64 -2.37
C GLN A 232 -3.44 -5.78 -1.76
N LEU A 233 -2.27 -6.07 -2.35
CA LEU A 233 -1.39 -7.16 -1.91
C LEU A 233 -0.07 -6.56 -1.41
N THR A 234 0.28 -6.85 -0.16
CA THR A 234 1.50 -6.36 0.49
C THR A 234 2.32 -7.51 1.06
N VAL A 235 3.60 -7.59 0.71
CA VAL A 235 4.55 -8.56 1.26
C VAL A 235 5.77 -7.83 1.79
N LYS A 236 6.03 -7.95 3.08
CA LYS A 236 7.05 -7.18 3.80
C LYS A 236 7.97 -8.07 4.62
N ARG A 237 9.28 -7.85 4.53
CA ARG A 237 10.29 -8.51 5.38
C ARG A 237 10.16 -10.03 5.44
N CYS A 238 9.77 -10.65 4.32
CA CYS A 238 9.66 -12.09 4.20
C CYS A 238 10.94 -12.69 3.60
N THR A 239 11.27 -13.92 3.97
CA THR A 239 12.42 -14.65 3.42
C THR A 239 11.99 -15.99 2.85
N GLY A 240 12.56 -16.40 1.72
CA GLY A 240 12.23 -17.68 1.11
C GLY A 240 12.92 -17.99 -0.21
N SER A 241 12.35 -18.91 -0.99
CA SER A 241 12.85 -19.21 -2.34
C SER A 241 12.14 -18.39 -3.42
N THR A 242 10.80 -18.33 -3.40
CA THR A 242 10.01 -17.73 -4.48
C THR A 242 8.81 -16.93 -3.97
N LEU A 243 8.60 -15.74 -4.54
CA LEU A 243 7.39 -14.94 -4.37
C LEU A 243 6.65 -14.82 -5.70
N LYS A 244 5.37 -15.19 -5.73
CA LYS A 244 4.46 -14.97 -6.85
C LYS A 244 3.23 -14.19 -6.39
N VAL A 245 2.96 -13.06 -7.02
CA VAL A 245 1.81 -12.21 -6.70
C VAL A 245 1.07 -11.85 -7.97
N GLU A 246 -0.24 -12.12 -8.03
CA GLU A 246 -1.07 -11.84 -9.20
C GLU A 246 -2.33 -11.07 -8.77
N THR A 247 -2.63 -9.96 -9.46
CA THR A 247 -3.90 -9.27 -9.24
C THR A 247 -4.46 -8.52 -10.43
N SER A 248 -5.77 -8.51 -10.64
CA SER A 248 -6.33 -7.75 -11.76
C SER A 248 -6.25 -6.24 -11.54
N ASN A 249 -6.66 -5.74 -10.36
CA ASN A 249 -6.81 -4.30 -10.10
C ASN A 249 -6.08 -3.79 -8.87
N GLY A 250 -5.69 -4.68 -7.95
CA GLY A 250 -5.07 -4.29 -6.69
C GLY A 250 -3.67 -3.69 -6.88
N GLN A 251 -3.32 -2.70 -6.07
CA GLN A 251 -1.92 -2.29 -5.95
C GLN A 251 -1.11 -3.44 -5.32
N VAL A 252 0.10 -3.69 -5.82
CA VAL A 252 1.03 -4.63 -5.19
C VAL A 252 2.23 -3.88 -4.64
N ARG A 253 2.57 -4.15 -3.38
CA ARG A 253 3.77 -3.62 -2.71
C ARG A 253 4.60 -4.74 -2.10
N THR A 254 5.83 -4.89 -2.58
CA THR A 254 6.84 -5.76 -1.99
C THR A 254 7.95 -4.91 -1.38
N GLU A 255 8.31 -5.17 -0.14
CA GLU A 255 9.29 -4.34 0.58
C GLU A 255 10.17 -5.12 1.55
N GLY A 256 11.48 -5.01 1.35
CA GLY A 256 12.49 -5.58 2.26
C GLY A 256 12.49 -7.10 2.29
N ASN A 257 12.06 -7.75 1.21
CA ASN A 257 12.03 -9.21 1.15
C ASN A 257 13.34 -9.80 0.64
N ASN A 258 13.62 -11.06 0.99
CA ASN A 258 14.77 -11.81 0.49
C ASN A 258 14.32 -13.17 -0.07
N PHE A 259 14.23 -13.30 -1.39
CA PHE A 259 13.80 -14.52 -2.07
C PHE A 259 14.90 -15.06 -2.98
N ASP A 260 15.43 -16.26 -2.71
CA ASP A 260 16.64 -16.77 -3.35
C ASP A 260 16.55 -16.89 -4.87
N ASN A 261 15.38 -17.21 -5.42
CA ASN A 261 15.22 -17.52 -6.84
C ASN A 261 14.51 -16.42 -7.60
N SER A 262 13.28 -16.07 -7.20
CA SER A 262 12.52 -15.09 -7.96
C SER A 262 11.43 -14.38 -7.17
N VAL A 263 11.22 -13.10 -7.50
CA VAL A 263 10.04 -12.31 -7.19
C VAL A 263 9.31 -12.02 -8.50
N ILE A 264 8.10 -12.55 -8.65
CA ILE A 264 7.26 -12.39 -9.84
C ILE A 264 5.96 -11.70 -9.41
N VAL A 265 5.69 -10.52 -9.96
CA VAL A 265 4.50 -9.74 -9.67
C VAL A 265 3.79 -9.39 -10.97
N LYS A 266 2.52 -9.77 -11.10
CA LYS A 266 1.71 -9.50 -12.29
C LYS A 266 0.44 -8.77 -11.92
N SER A 267 0.05 -7.83 -12.77
CA SER A 267 -1.26 -7.20 -12.69
C SER A 267 -1.85 -6.83 -14.05
N THR A 268 -3.14 -6.48 -14.09
CA THR A 268 -3.73 -5.85 -15.28
C THR A 268 -3.74 -4.34 -15.13
N ASN A 269 -4.20 -3.82 -14.00
CA ASN A 269 -4.43 -2.39 -13.77
C ASN A 269 -3.70 -1.83 -12.54
N GLY A 270 -3.25 -2.71 -11.64
CA GLY A 270 -2.58 -2.35 -10.40
C GLY A 270 -1.20 -1.76 -10.62
N SER A 271 -0.85 -0.73 -9.84
CA SER A 271 0.53 -0.25 -9.74
C SER A 271 1.38 -1.25 -8.96
N LEU A 272 2.58 -1.52 -9.45
CA LEU A 272 3.52 -2.45 -8.87
C LEU A 272 4.70 -1.69 -8.27
N ILE A 273 5.00 -1.95 -7.00
CA ILE A 273 6.08 -1.30 -6.28
C ILE A 273 6.92 -2.35 -5.58
N SER A 274 8.22 -2.41 -5.91
CA SER A 274 9.23 -3.16 -5.15
C SER A 274 10.20 -2.18 -4.51
N LYS A 275 10.50 -2.39 -3.24
CA LYS A 275 11.48 -1.60 -2.49
C LYS A 275 12.43 -2.52 -1.74
N THR A 276 13.73 -2.34 -1.93
CA THR A 276 14.76 -3.04 -1.16
C THR A 276 14.57 -4.56 -1.13
N ASP A 277 14.01 -5.14 -2.19
CA ASP A 277 13.85 -6.60 -2.31
C ASP A 277 15.15 -7.20 -2.85
N ILE A 278 15.50 -8.39 -2.38
CA ILE A 278 16.70 -9.12 -2.76
C ILE A 278 16.27 -10.42 -3.43
N SER A 279 16.67 -10.65 -4.67
CA SER A 279 16.39 -11.91 -5.38
C SER A 279 17.28 -12.08 -6.60
N LYS A 280 17.53 -13.31 -7.08
CA LYS A 280 18.22 -13.49 -8.37
C LYS A 280 17.44 -12.84 -9.52
N MET A 281 16.11 -12.95 -9.50
CA MET A 281 15.25 -12.38 -10.54
C MET A 281 14.09 -11.60 -9.94
N ILE A 282 13.89 -10.36 -10.38
CA ILE A 282 12.70 -9.57 -10.07
C ILE A 282 11.98 -9.26 -11.38
N HIS A 283 10.79 -9.81 -11.55
CA HIS A 283 9.94 -9.64 -12.72
C HIS A 283 8.61 -9.00 -12.33
N MET A 284 8.31 -7.83 -12.89
CA MET A 284 7.06 -7.11 -12.67
C MET A 284 6.37 -6.79 -13.99
N GLU A 285 5.09 -7.11 -14.12
CA GLU A 285 4.33 -6.96 -15.37
C GLU A 285 2.95 -6.36 -15.09
N THR A 286 2.55 -5.31 -15.81
CA THR A 286 1.20 -4.75 -15.70
C THR A 286 0.71 -4.09 -16.97
N THR A 287 -0.56 -4.25 -17.37
CA THR A 287 -1.04 -3.62 -18.60
C THR A 287 -1.15 -2.10 -18.48
N ASN A 288 -1.77 -1.60 -17.40
CA ASN A 288 -2.10 -0.18 -17.24
C ASN A 288 -1.43 0.49 -16.04
N GLY A 289 -0.95 -0.29 -15.07
CA GLY A 289 -0.33 0.24 -13.86
C GLY A 289 1.09 0.75 -14.10
N SER A 290 1.59 1.61 -13.21
CA SER A 290 3.03 1.94 -13.20
C SER A 290 3.82 0.89 -12.44
N VAL A 291 5.03 0.58 -12.91
CA VAL A 291 5.99 -0.31 -12.25
C VAL A 291 7.15 0.52 -11.72
N ARG A 292 7.42 0.39 -10.42
CA ARG A 292 8.52 1.11 -9.77
C ARG A 292 9.37 0.16 -8.94
N LEU A 293 10.65 0.11 -9.27
CA LEU A 293 11.67 -0.69 -8.59
C LEU A 293 12.65 0.28 -7.91
N TYR A 294 12.76 0.19 -6.59
CA TYR A 294 13.58 1.10 -5.78
C TYR A 294 14.60 0.35 -4.93
N SER A 295 15.88 0.65 -5.11
CA SER A 295 16.95 0.15 -4.23
C SER A 295 16.95 -1.36 -3.98
N SER A 296 16.41 -2.12 -4.93
CA SER A 296 16.37 -3.58 -4.90
C SER A 296 17.66 -4.18 -5.45
N TYR A 297 17.94 -5.43 -5.09
CA TYR A 297 19.15 -6.17 -5.41
C TYR A 297 18.78 -7.41 -6.24
N ALA A 298 19.24 -7.46 -7.49
CA ALA A 298 19.00 -8.63 -8.33
C ALA A 298 20.03 -8.81 -9.43
N ARG A 299 20.12 -10.04 -9.93
CA ARG A 299 20.90 -10.36 -11.13
C ARG A 299 20.17 -9.96 -12.39
N SER A 300 18.84 -10.05 -12.38
CA SER A 300 17.97 -9.65 -13.49
C SER A 300 16.72 -8.92 -12.99
N PHE A 301 16.56 -7.67 -13.45
CA PHE A 301 15.34 -6.89 -13.32
C PHE A 301 14.59 -6.88 -14.65
N LYS A 302 13.33 -7.31 -14.63
CA LYS A 302 12.43 -7.26 -15.79
C LYS A 302 11.18 -6.49 -15.41
N ALA A 303 10.86 -5.44 -16.14
CA ALA A 303 9.62 -4.68 -15.95
C ALA A 303 8.91 -4.45 -17.29
N GLU A 304 7.62 -4.75 -17.35
CA GLU A 304 6.82 -4.65 -18.58
C GLU A 304 5.51 -3.91 -18.30
N THR A 305 5.15 -2.96 -19.19
CA THR A 305 3.82 -2.36 -19.16
C THR A 305 3.34 -1.78 -20.48
N THR A 306 2.08 -1.97 -20.83
CA THR A 306 1.54 -1.38 -22.06
C THR A 306 1.38 0.14 -21.95
N ASN A 307 0.74 0.64 -20.88
CA ASN A 307 0.35 2.04 -20.77
C ASN A 307 0.96 2.79 -19.58
N GLY A 308 1.49 2.07 -18.59
CA GLY A 308 2.06 2.68 -17.39
C GLY A 308 3.49 3.18 -17.58
N SER A 309 4.04 3.84 -16.57
CA SER A 309 5.47 4.18 -16.56
C SER A 309 6.30 3.11 -15.86
N LEU A 310 7.53 2.95 -16.34
CA LEU A 310 8.56 2.12 -15.72
C LEU A 310 9.59 3.03 -15.05
N LEU A 311 9.89 2.76 -13.78
CA LEU A 311 10.96 3.43 -13.03
C LEU A 311 11.89 2.39 -12.41
N PHE A 312 13.16 2.46 -12.79
CA PHE A 312 14.26 1.75 -12.16
C PHE A 312 15.11 2.79 -11.42
N ASP A 313 15.13 2.76 -10.09
CA ASP A 313 15.81 3.78 -9.28
C ASP A 313 16.78 3.16 -8.27
N ARG A 314 18.06 3.50 -8.41
CA ARG A 314 19.17 3.07 -7.53
C ARG A 314 19.23 1.55 -7.34
N LEU A 315 19.13 0.77 -8.42
CA LEU A 315 19.24 -0.69 -8.34
C LEU A 315 20.67 -1.17 -8.11
N HIS A 316 20.79 -2.37 -7.54
CA HIS A 316 22.04 -2.97 -7.13
C HIS A 316 22.17 -4.41 -7.65
N PRO A 317 23.41 -4.91 -7.85
CA PRO A 317 23.65 -6.31 -8.18
C PRO A 317 23.30 -7.24 -7.01
N TYR A 318 23.12 -8.53 -7.32
CA TYR A 318 22.79 -9.54 -6.31
C TYR A 318 24.03 -9.93 -5.49
N GLN A 319 23.96 -9.80 -4.17
CA GLN A 319 25.03 -10.18 -3.24
C GLN A 319 26.39 -9.53 -3.60
N ALA A 320 27.42 -10.35 -3.81
CA ALA A 320 28.78 -9.92 -4.15
C ALA A 320 29.02 -9.83 -5.67
N GLU A 321 27.98 -9.97 -6.49
CA GLU A 321 28.10 -9.73 -7.94
C GLU A 321 28.37 -8.24 -8.20
N ASN A 322 29.03 -7.94 -9.33
CA ASN A 322 29.37 -6.56 -9.72
C ASN A 322 28.48 -6.03 -10.85
N GLU A 323 27.65 -6.91 -11.43
CA GLU A 323 26.86 -6.65 -12.63
C GLU A 323 25.44 -7.17 -12.50
N PHE A 324 24.52 -6.54 -13.23
CA PHE A 324 23.14 -6.98 -13.32
C PHE A 324 22.48 -6.55 -14.63
N LEU A 325 21.41 -7.24 -14.99
CA LEU A 325 20.62 -6.99 -16.19
C LEU A 325 19.37 -6.16 -15.86
N ILE A 326 19.09 -5.16 -16.68
CA ILE A 326 17.80 -4.44 -16.69
C ILE A 326 17.13 -4.63 -18.05
N ARG A 327 15.88 -5.12 -18.02
CA ARG A 327 14.96 -5.13 -19.16
C ARG A 327 13.71 -4.36 -18.83
N GLY A 328 13.42 -3.33 -19.61
CA GLY A 328 12.23 -2.49 -19.46
C GLY A 328 11.49 -2.35 -20.78
N GLU A 329 10.25 -2.80 -20.85
CA GLU A 329 9.44 -2.72 -22.07
C GLU A 329 8.14 -1.96 -21.83
N THR A 330 7.86 -0.99 -22.69
CA THR A 330 6.57 -0.31 -22.68
C THR A 330 6.05 0.06 -24.06
N THR A 331 4.73 0.13 -24.24
CA THR A 331 4.13 0.51 -25.53
C THR A 331 3.85 2.02 -25.59
N ASN A 332 3.15 2.56 -24.61
CA ASN A 332 2.73 3.97 -24.56
C ASN A 332 3.31 4.72 -23.36
N GLY A 333 3.97 3.99 -22.46
CA GLY A 333 4.58 4.51 -21.26
C GLY A 333 5.90 5.22 -21.44
N SER A 334 6.42 5.74 -20.34
CA SER A 334 7.80 6.22 -20.27
C SER A 334 8.63 5.32 -19.39
N THR A 335 9.89 5.11 -19.79
CA THR A 335 10.86 4.31 -19.04
C THR A 335 11.96 5.23 -18.53
N THR A 336 12.13 5.28 -17.22
CA THR A 336 13.20 6.04 -16.54
C THR A 336 14.15 5.07 -15.85
N VAL A 337 15.43 5.15 -16.20
CA VAL A 337 16.48 4.30 -15.64
C VAL A 337 17.54 5.16 -14.96
N ASN A 338 17.59 5.07 -13.62
CA ASN A 338 18.55 5.75 -12.76
C ASN A 338 19.38 4.71 -12.01
N ILE A 339 20.66 4.58 -12.37
CA ILE A 339 21.60 3.65 -11.74
C ILE A 339 22.74 4.44 -11.08
N ASN A 340 23.19 3.97 -9.91
CA ASN A 340 24.32 4.55 -9.19
C ASN A 340 25.64 4.34 -9.98
N TYR A 341 26.63 5.21 -9.75
CA TYR A 341 27.95 5.21 -10.41
C TYR A 341 28.83 4.00 -10.07
N ASN A 342 28.49 3.26 -9.01
CA ASN A 342 29.39 2.28 -8.40
C ASN A 342 29.30 0.86 -8.98
N PHE A 343 28.34 0.57 -9.87
CA PHE A 343 28.07 -0.80 -10.33
C PHE A 343 28.02 -0.90 -11.85
N GLY A 344 28.41 -2.06 -12.37
CA GLY A 344 28.20 -2.43 -13.76
C GLY A 344 26.73 -2.76 -14.02
N ALA A 345 26.14 -2.24 -15.09
CA ALA A 345 24.79 -2.60 -15.49
C ALA A 345 24.70 -2.70 -17.01
N VAL A 346 24.14 -3.80 -17.50
CA VAL A 346 23.74 -3.95 -18.89
C VAL A 346 22.25 -3.70 -18.98
N PHE A 347 21.83 -2.85 -19.91
CA PHE A 347 20.43 -2.49 -20.07
C PHE A 347 19.96 -2.65 -21.51
N GLU A 348 18.71 -3.07 -21.63
CA GLU A 348 17.95 -3.07 -22.86
C GLU A 348 16.54 -2.56 -22.56
N CYS A 349 16.16 -1.45 -23.20
CA CYS A 349 14.87 -0.83 -22.99
C CYS A 349 14.21 -0.51 -24.32
N SER A 350 12.92 -0.80 -24.42
CA SER A 350 12.06 -0.47 -25.56
C SER A 350 10.83 0.31 -25.09
N ALA A 351 10.45 1.29 -25.88
CA ALA A 351 9.26 2.10 -25.73
C ALA A 351 8.57 2.19 -27.11
N GLY A 352 7.25 2.06 -27.18
CA GLY A 352 6.53 2.19 -28.45
C GLY A 352 6.49 3.64 -28.97
N LYS A 353 5.76 3.86 -30.07
CA LYS A 353 5.79 5.09 -30.90
C LYS A 353 5.60 6.40 -30.11
N HIS A 354 4.81 6.37 -29.04
CA HIS A 354 4.47 7.53 -28.21
C HIS A 354 5.27 7.62 -26.90
N GLY A 355 6.02 6.57 -26.57
CA GLY A 355 6.81 6.50 -25.35
C GLY A 355 8.09 7.33 -25.39
N SER A 356 8.81 7.31 -24.27
CA SER A 356 10.15 7.91 -24.19
C SER A 356 11.00 7.18 -23.17
N ILE A 357 12.24 6.89 -23.54
CA ILE A 357 13.26 6.35 -22.65
C ILE A 357 14.15 7.51 -22.17
N ARG A 358 14.33 7.61 -20.86
CA ARG A 358 15.27 8.55 -20.22
C ARG A 358 16.33 7.75 -19.49
N LEU A 359 17.57 7.94 -19.93
CA LEU A 359 18.75 7.31 -19.34
C LEU A 359 19.46 8.31 -18.42
N GLY A 360 19.83 7.89 -17.21
CA GLY A 360 20.69 8.66 -16.34
C GLY A 360 22.09 8.90 -16.94
N SER A 361 22.80 9.91 -16.45
CA SER A 361 24.13 10.32 -16.93
C SER A 361 25.20 9.23 -16.88
N ASN A 362 25.03 8.24 -16.01
CA ASN A 362 25.94 7.11 -15.85
C ASN A 362 25.81 6.04 -16.96
N LEU A 363 24.79 6.10 -17.80
CA LEU A 363 24.56 5.12 -18.86
C LEU A 363 25.20 5.57 -20.18
N LYS A 364 25.79 4.63 -20.92
CA LYS A 364 26.24 4.82 -22.30
C LYS A 364 25.46 3.86 -23.19
N ALA A 365 24.57 4.42 -23.99
CA ALA A 365 23.89 3.65 -25.02
C ALA A 365 24.85 3.35 -26.18
N GLN A 366 24.92 2.09 -26.56
CA GLN A 366 25.68 1.60 -27.72
C GLN A 366 24.79 1.50 -28.96
N SER A 367 23.49 1.22 -28.77
CA SER A 367 22.46 1.28 -29.81
C SER A 367 21.30 2.17 -29.33
N VAL A 368 20.83 3.07 -30.20
CA VAL A 368 19.76 4.04 -29.90
C VAL A 368 18.87 4.20 -31.12
N GLU A 369 17.56 4.07 -30.94
CA GLU A 369 16.56 4.48 -31.93
C GLU A 369 15.68 5.59 -31.37
N ARG A 370 15.25 6.50 -32.25
CA ARG A 370 14.42 7.65 -31.89
C ARG A 370 13.16 7.70 -32.74
N ASN A 371 12.06 8.18 -32.16
CA ASN A 371 10.85 8.47 -32.91
C ASN A 371 10.96 9.80 -33.69
N MET A 372 9.93 10.12 -34.48
CA MET A 372 9.85 11.36 -35.27
C MET A 372 9.94 12.65 -34.43
N GLN A 373 9.66 12.59 -33.13
CA GLN A 373 9.77 13.72 -32.20
C GLN A 373 11.17 13.82 -31.55
N GLY A 374 12.13 12.98 -31.97
CA GLY A 374 13.49 12.95 -31.44
C GLY A 374 13.65 12.27 -30.08
N ARG A 375 12.58 11.67 -29.54
CA ARG A 375 12.61 10.93 -28.26
C ARG A 375 13.18 9.54 -28.47
N ILE A 376 13.97 9.05 -27.51
CA ILE A 376 14.53 7.70 -27.54
C ILE A 376 13.39 6.68 -27.33
N ILE A 377 13.29 5.71 -28.23
CA ILE A 377 12.30 4.62 -28.19
C ILE A 377 12.93 3.23 -28.09
N TYR A 378 14.21 3.09 -28.42
CA TYR A 378 14.99 1.90 -28.10
C TYR A 378 16.36 2.33 -27.62
N ALA A 379 16.87 1.67 -26.58
CA ALA A 379 18.24 1.86 -26.12
C ALA A 379 18.81 0.56 -25.55
N LYS A 380 20.00 0.21 -26.03
CA LYS A 380 20.80 -0.90 -25.49
C LYS A 380 22.21 -0.39 -25.21
N GLY A 381 22.77 -0.80 -24.08
CA GLY A 381 24.14 -0.43 -23.72
C GLY A 381 24.50 -0.84 -22.30
N GLU A 382 25.47 -0.11 -21.75
CA GLU A 382 26.09 -0.43 -20.47
C GLU A 382 26.37 0.84 -19.64
N SER A 383 26.63 0.67 -18.34
CA SER A 383 27.12 1.74 -17.47
C SER A 383 28.54 2.18 -17.83
N ARG A 384 28.82 3.48 -17.83
CA ARG A 384 30.09 4.09 -18.26
C ARG A 384 31.32 3.63 -17.48
N TYR A 385 31.14 3.28 -16.21
CA TYR A 385 32.23 2.95 -15.30
C TYR A 385 32.25 1.47 -14.90
N ALA A 386 31.61 0.59 -15.68
CA ALA A 386 31.82 -0.84 -15.56
C ALA A 386 33.31 -1.13 -15.79
N TYR A 387 33.97 -1.73 -14.80
CA TYR A 387 35.37 -2.12 -14.90
C TYR A 387 35.55 -3.00 -16.15
N LYS A 388 36.44 -2.56 -17.05
CA LYS A 388 36.86 -3.31 -18.24
C LYS A 388 37.37 -4.70 -17.82
N SER A 389 36.60 -5.75 -18.09
CA SER A 389 37.13 -7.06 -18.44
C SER A 389 36.06 -7.93 -19.11
N ASP A 390 36.27 -8.15 -20.40
CA ASP A 390 35.83 -9.26 -21.25
C ASP A 390 34.34 -9.42 -21.60
N ILE A 391 34.00 -8.90 -22.78
CA ILE A 391 32.74 -9.06 -23.53
C ILE A 391 32.48 -10.54 -23.90
N ILE A 392 31.21 -10.96 -24.02
CA ILE A 392 30.56 -11.53 -25.25
C ILE A 392 29.08 -11.85 -24.97
N ALA A 393 28.16 -11.19 -25.69
CA ALA A 393 26.97 -11.82 -26.28
C ALA A 393 26.28 -10.89 -27.31
N ALA A 394 26.34 -11.30 -28.57
CA ALA A 394 25.57 -10.77 -29.70
C ALA A 394 24.20 -11.48 -29.82
N ALA A 395 23.20 -10.82 -30.41
CA ALA A 395 22.04 -11.49 -31.00
C ALA A 395 21.38 -10.61 -32.08
N GLU A 396 20.90 -11.28 -33.13
CA GLU A 396 20.50 -10.85 -34.47
C GLU A 396 19.22 -10.00 -34.58
N ILE A 397 19.15 -9.22 -35.68
CA ILE A 397 17.98 -8.46 -36.14
C ILE A 397 17.29 -9.25 -37.27
N LYS A 398 15.96 -9.35 -37.22
CA LYS A 398 15.10 -9.66 -38.38
C LYS A 398 14.34 -8.41 -38.79
N THR A 399 14.32 -8.11 -40.09
CA THR A 399 13.51 -7.04 -40.69
C THR A 399 12.51 -7.66 -41.64
N ASP A 400 11.25 -7.23 -41.63
CA ASP A 400 10.30 -7.67 -42.67
C ASP A 400 10.52 -6.90 -43.97
N HIS A 401 10.50 -5.55 -44.05
CA HIS A 401 10.76 -4.83 -45.33
C HIS A 401 11.65 -3.56 -45.19
N GLY A 402 12.93 -3.63 -45.60
CA GLY A 402 13.79 -2.47 -45.88
C GLY A 402 15.30 -2.69 -45.63
N GLN A 403 16.16 -2.32 -46.60
CA GLN A 403 17.62 -2.47 -46.52
C GLN A 403 18.32 -1.36 -45.72
N ILE A 404 19.40 -1.73 -45.03
CA ILE A 404 20.29 -0.86 -44.25
C ILE A 404 21.50 -0.47 -45.10
N LYS A 405 21.90 0.82 -45.07
CA LYS A 405 23.26 1.23 -45.41
C LYS A 405 23.70 2.43 -44.57
N MET A 406 24.92 2.35 -44.05
CA MET A 406 25.57 3.37 -43.21
C MET A 406 26.81 3.90 -43.91
N ASP A 407 27.07 5.20 -43.80
CA ASP A 407 28.39 5.81 -44.01
C ASP A 407 28.66 6.78 -42.84
N PHE A 408 29.89 6.74 -42.31
CA PHE A 408 30.36 7.56 -41.19
C PHE A 408 31.13 8.79 -41.68
N VAL A 409 30.99 9.90 -40.97
CA VAL A 409 32.08 10.87 -40.76
C VAL A 409 32.28 11.03 -39.26
#